data_AF-A0A841R2J1-F1
#
_entry.id   AF-A0A841R2J1-F1
#
_cell.length_a   1.000
_cell.length_b   1.000
_cell.length_c   1.000
_cell.angle_alpha   90.00
_cell.angle_beta   90.00
_cell.angle_gamma   90.00
#
_symmetry.space_group_name_H-M   'P 1'
#
loop_
_entity.id
_entity.type
_entity.pdbx_description
1 polymer ?
#
loop_
_entity_poly.entity_id
_entity_poly.type
_entity_poly.pdbx_seq_one_letter_code
_entity_poly.pdbx_strand_id
1 'polypeptide(L)'
;MYGVEKRQQERYSLRAPVQLRKEDGSVRITDGFLTKDISSKGVCIESNDPSLLPGEKVHLEVTLTIDKLRELFDCSEKIILKVDGSVVRSKNEGVAIEFDRKYSIFPEILRAN
;
A
#
# COMPACT_ATOMS: atom_id res chain seq x y z
N MET A 1 -5.58 27.41 -18.49
CA MET A 1 -6.72 26.73 -17.84
C MET A 1 -6.22 26.15 -16.53
N TYR A 2 -6.63 26.71 -15.39
CA TYR A 2 -6.26 26.17 -14.08
C TYR A 2 -7.02 24.86 -13.87
N GLY A 3 -6.30 23.73 -13.90
CA GLY A 3 -6.88 22.45 -13.50
C GLY A 3 -7.26 22.54 -12.03
N VAL A 4 -8.57 22.45 -11.73
CA VAL A 4 -9.05 22.43 -10.35
C VAL A 4 -8.41 21.25 -9.63
N GLU A 5 -7.66 21.51 -8.55
CA GLU A 5 -7.17 20.47 -7.65
C GLU A 5 -8.38 19.74 -7.08
N LYS A 6 -8.66 18.54 -7.60
CA LYS A 6 -9.79 17.70 -7.15
C LYS A 6 -9.43 16.83 -5.95
N ARG A 7 -8.16 16.82 -5.53
CA ARG A 7 -7.68 16.00 -4.42
C ARG A 7 -8.04 16.64 -3.10
N GLN A 8 -8.68 15.86 -2.23
CA GLN A 8 -9.02 16.30 -0.87
C GLN A 8 -7.88 16.07 0.13
N GLN A 9 -6.79 15.41 -0.29
CA GLN A 9 -5.67 15.06 0.58
C GLN A 9 -4.36 15.15 -0.17
N GLU A 10 -3.34 15.61 0.56
CA GLU A 10 -1.95 15.55 0.14
C GLU A 10 -1.49 14.10 -0.01
N ARG A 11 -0.61 13.87 -0.99
CA ARG A 11 0.00 12.58 -1.25
C ARG A 11 1.50 12.73 -1.10
N TYR A 12 2.10 11.82 -0.36
CA TYR A 12 3.54 11.75 -0.18
C TYR A 12 4.13 10.77 -1.17
N SER A 13 5.17 11.20 -1.88
CA SER A 13 5.95 10.29 -2.71
C SER A 13 6.66 9.30 -1.80
N LEU A 14 6.37 8.02 -1.99
CA LEU A 14 6.92 6.94 -1.17
C LEU A 14 7.07 5.72 -2.07
N ARG A 15 8.28 5.14 -2.08
CA ARG A 15 8.56 3.84 -2.71
C ARG A 15 8.76 2.80 -1.63
N ALA A 16 7.67 2.14 -1.25
CA ALA A 16 7.65 1.09 -0.24
C ALA A 16 7.19 -0.23 -0.88
N PRO A 17 7.78 -1.38 -0.49
CA PRO A 17 7.29 -2.68 -0.88
C PRO A 17 5.84 -2.89 -0.45
N VAL A 18 5.04 -3.47 -1.35
CA VAL A 18 3.64 -3.81 -1.11
C VAL A 18 3.43 -5.28 -1.46
N GLN A 19 2.80 -6.00 -0.54
CA GLN A 19 2.13 -7.25 -0.85
C GLN A 19 0.64 -6.97 -0.99
N LEU A 20 0.04 -7.50 -2.06
CA LEU A 20 -1.37 -7.35 -2.35
C LEU A 20 -2.02 -8.73 -2.46
N ARG A 21 -3.21 -8.87 -1.85
CA ARG A 21 -4.07 -10.05 -2.00
C ARG A 21 -5.46 -9.60 -2.41
N LYS A 22 -6.08 -10.30 -3.36
CA LYS A 22 -7.50 -10.13 -3.66
C LYS A 22 -8.36 -10.86 -2.64
N GLU A 23 -9.53 -10.31 -2.33
CA GLU A 23 -10.47 -10.90 -1.36
C GLU A 23 -11.13 -12.19 -1.88
N ASP A 24 -11.27 -12.34 -3.20
CA ASP A 24 -11.86 -13.51 -3.85
C ASP A 24 -11.03 -14.81 -3.75
N GLY A 25 -9.90 -14.76 -3.04
CA GLY A 25 -9.01 -15.91 -2.87
C GLY A 25 -8.22 -16.27 -4.13
N SER A 26 -8.35 -15.51 -5.23
CA SER A 26 -7.46 -15.60 -6.39
C SER A 26 -6.12 -14.99 -6.00
N VAL A 27 -5.32 -15.79 -5.29
CA VAL A 27 -4.03 -15.38 -4.77
C VAL A 27 -3.10 -15.04 -5.94
N ARG A 28 -2.81 -13.75 -6.10
CA ARG A 28 -1.56 -13.29 -6.70
C ARG A 28 -0.78 -12.55 -5.62
N ILE A 29 -0.07 -13.31 -4.79
CA ILE A 29 1.09 -12.76 -4.07
C ILE A 29 2.04 -12.33 -5.18
N THR A 30 2.00 -11.05 -5.48
CA THR A 30 2.94 -10.41 -6.38
C THR A 30 3.95 -9.78 -5.46
N ASP A 31 4.92 -10.59 -5.04
CA ASP A 31 6.12 -10.04 -4.41
C ASP A 31 6.68 -8.98 -5.37
N GLY A 32 6.92 -7.77 -4.86
CA GLY A 32 7.64 -6.74 -5.58
C GLY A 32 6.83 -5.58 -6.17
N PHE A 33 5.55 -5.40 -5.82
CA PHE A 33 4.94 -4.09 -6.06
C PHE A 33 5.58 -3.03 -5.18
N LEU A 34 5.72 -1.83 -5.75
CA LEU A 34 6.15 -0.65 -5.02
C LEU A 34 5.03 0.37 -5.00
N THR A 35 4.86 1.07 -3.88
CA THR A 35 4.08 2.31 -3.89
C THR A 35 4.79 3.34 -4.77
N LYS A 36 3.99 4.19 -5.41
CA LYS A 36 4.43 5.44 -6.04
C LYS A 36 4.19 6.62 -5.11
N ASP A 37 2.97 6.67 -4.58
CA ASP A 37 2.51 7.69 -3.64
C ASP A 37 1.48 7.11 -2.67
N ILE A 38 1.37 7.73 -1.49
CA ILE A 38 0.42 7.34 -0.44
C ILE A 38 -0.22 8.59 0.19
N SER A 39 -1.48 8.47 0.61
CA SER A 39 -2.16 9.39 1.52
C SER A 39 -2.89 8.59 2.60
N SER A 40 -3.56 9.27 3.54
CA SER A 40 -4.39 8.59 4.54
C SER A 40 -5.68 7.97 3.96
N LYS A 41 -6.08 8.30 2.73
CA LYS A 41 -7.22 7.70 2.02
C LYS A 41 -6.85 6.63 1.00
N GLY A 42 -5.57 6.44 0.67
CA GLY A 42 -5.24 5.48 -0.37
C GLY A 42 -3.79 5.49 -0.79
N VAL A 43 -3.50 4.61 -1.74
CA VAL A 43 -2.17 4.40 -2.29
C VAL A 43 -2.23 4.24 -3.80
N CYS A 44 -1.20 4.70 -4.50
CA CYS A 44 -0.96 4.32 -5.88
C CYS A 44 0.22 3.34 -5.90
N ILE A 45 0.05 2.17 -6.51
CA ILE A 45 1.11 1.20 -6.71
C ILE A 45 1.57 1.19 -8.17
N GLU A 46 2.85 0.91 -8.36
CA GLU A 46 3.46 0.70 -9.67
C GLU A 46 3.12 -0.72 -10.15
N SER A 47 2.08 -0.83 -10.96
CA SER A 47 1.63 -2.10 -11.51
C SER A 47 0.92 -1.90 -12.85
N ASN A 48 1.17 -2.84 -13.77
CA ASN A 48 0.45 -2.99 -15.03
C ASN A 48 -0.30 -4.32 -15.08
N ASP A 49 -0.56 -4.94 -13.92
CA ASP A 49 -1.30 -6.21 -13.88
C ASP A 49 -2.75 -5.99 -14.34
N PRO A 50 -3.16 -6.58 -15.48
CA PRO A 50 -4.50 -6.37 -16.04
C PRO A 50 -5.61 -7.00 -15.18
N SER A 51 -5.27 -7.85 -14.22
CA SER A 51 -6.24 -8.45 -13.30
C SER A 51 -6.71 -7.49 -12.21
N LEU A 52 -6.01 -6.37 -11.96
CA LEU A 52 -6.41 -5.37 -10.97
C LEU A 52 -7.39 -4.38 -11.59
N LEU A 53 -8.67 -4.78 -11.62
CA LEU A 53 -9.75 -4.00 -12.23
C LEU A 53 -10.42 -3.06 -11.21
N PRO A 54 -10.97 -1.91 -11.64
CA PRO A 54 -11.77 -1.07 -10.77
C PRO A 54 -12.93 -1.84 -10.12
N GLY A 55 -13.13 -1.65 -8.82
CA GLY A 55 -14.15 -2.33 -8.00
C GLY A 55 -13.61 -3.55 -7.23
N GLU A 56 -12.46 -4.09 -7.62
CA GLU A 56 -11.85 -5.23 -6.94
C GLU A 56 -11.47 -4.89 -5.49
N LYS A 57 -11.85 -5.77 -4.56
CA LYS A 57 -11.48 -5.67 -3.15
C LYS A 57 -10.15 -6.35 -2.89
N VAL A 58 -9.29 -5.64 -2.17
CA VAL A 58 -7.89 -6.02 -1.95
C VAL A 58 -7.47 -5.77 -0.51
N HIS A 59 -6.60 -6.65 -0.01
CA HIS A 59 -5.84 -6.48 1.21
C HIS A 59 -4.40 -6.10 0.84
N LEU A 60 -3.88 -5.04 1.47
CA LEU A 60 -2.52 -4.55 1.26
C LEU A 60 -1.72 -4.68 2.55
N GLU A 61 -0.48 -5.14 2.40
CA GLU A 61 0.56 -5.05 3.42
C GLU A 61 1.69 -4.17 2.86
N VAL A 62 1.83 -2.95 3.38
CA VAL A 62 2.89 -2.01 2.99
C VAL A 62 4.01 -2.09 4.02
N THR A 63 5.23 -2.39 3.57
CA THR A 63 6.40 -2.48 4.46
C THR A 63 7.17 -1.17 4.45
N LEU A 64 7.30 -0.54 5.61
CA LEU A 64 8.03 0.71 5.80
C LEU A 64 9.28 0.46 6.63
N THR A 65 10.43 1.00 6.22
CA THR A 65 11.63 1.01 7.05
C THR A 65 11.70 2.32 7.85
N ILE A 66 11.89 2.19 9.16
CA ILE A 66 12.05 3.26 10.13
C ILE A 66 13.24 2.89 11.03
N ASP A 67 14.41 3.42 10.72
CA ASP A 67 15.66 3.11 11.42
C ASP A 67 15.55 3.31 12.94
N LYS A 68 14.82 4.35 13.36
CA LYS A 68 14.59 4.68 14.77
C LYS A 68 13.80 3.63 15.56
N LEU A 69 13.06 2.72 14.90
CA LEU A 69 12.34 1.68 15.62
C LEU A 69 13.29 0.76 16.38
N ARG A 70 14.37 0.34 15.72
CA ARG A 70 15.38 -0.52 16.33
C ARG A 70 16.02 0.17 17.54
N GLU A 71 16.31 1.46 17.41
CA GLU A 71 16.91 2.26 18.50
C GLU A 71 16.01 2.39 19.73
N LEU A 72 14.69 2.49 19.54
CA LEU A 72 13.74 2.77 20.62
C LEU A 72 13.14 1.51 21.24
N PHE A 73 12.95 0.45 20.45
CA PHE A 73 12.13 -0.71 20.84
C PHE A 73 12.85 -2.05 20.67
N ASP A 74 14.13 -2.06 20.30
CA ASP A 74 14.94 -3.27 20.06
C ASP A 74 14.23 -4.30 19.16
N CYS A 75 13.55 -3.80 18.12
CA CYS A 75 12.79 -4.60 17.16
C CYS A 75 13.29 -4.41 15.72
N SER A 76 12.64 -5.05 14.74
CA SER A 76 12.94 -4.78 13.33
C SER A 76 12.79 -3.28 13.05
N GLU A 77 13.64 -2.76 12.17
CA GLU A 77 13.44 -1.43 11.60
C GLU A 77 12.21 -1.36 10.69
N LYS A 78 11.52 -2.47 10.44
CA LYS A 78 10.34 -2.51 9.57
C LYS A 78 9.03 -2.39 10.35
N ILE A 79 8.11 -1.60 9.79
CA ILE A 79 6.69 -1.57 10.11
C ILE A 79 5.92 -2.20 8.96
N ILE A 80 4.89 -2.93 9.30
CA ILE A 80 3.90 -3.37 8.32
C ILE A 80 2.60 -2.60 8.58
N LEU A 81 2.16 -1.88 7.56
CA LEU A 81 0.86 -1.24 7.49
C LEU A 81 -0.09 -2.18 6.74
N LYS A 82 -1.08 -2.73 7.46
CA LYS A 82 -2.15 -3.54 6.89
C LYS A 82 -3.39 -2.70 6.64
N VAL A 83 -3.91 -2.73 5.42
CA VAL A 83 -5.07 -1.95 5.02
C VAL A 83 -5.91 -2.74 4.03
N ASP A 84 -7.22 -2.71 4.22
CA ASP A 84 -8.17 -3.18 3.20
C ASP A 84 -8.58 -2.01 2.31
N GLY A 85 -8.88 -2.28 1.05
CA GLY A 85 -9.28 -1.24 0.13
C GLY A 85 -9.93 -1.77 -1.14
N SER A 86 -10.22 -0.84 -2.03
CA SER A 86 -10.76 -1.14 -3.35
C SER A 86 -9.96 -0.45 -4.45
N VAL A 87 -9.76 -1.15 -5.56
CA VAL A 87 -9.16 -0.56 -6.75
C VAL A 87 -10.15 0.47 -7.31
N VAL A 88 -9.75 1.73 -7.39
CA VAL A 88 -10.58 2.81 -7.97
C VAL A 88 -10.14 3.20 -9.37
N ARG A 89 -8.93 2.80 -9.76
CA ARG A 89 -8.38 3.07 -11.09
C ARG A 89 -7.25 2.09 -11.42
N SER A 90 -7.26 1.58 -12.64
CA SER A 90 -6.15 0.83 -13.22
C SER A 90 -5.81 1.43 -14.59
N LYS A 91 -4.59 1.97 -14.72
CA LYS A 91 -4.07 2.60 -15.94
C LYS A 91 -2.57 2.32 -16.05
N ASN A 92 -1.98 2.60 -17.21
CA ASN A 92 -0.53 2.44 -17.47
C ASN A 92 0.38 3.19 -16.47
N GLU A 93 -0.15 4.17 -15.76
CA GLU A 93 0.58 4.97 -14.76
C GLU A 93 0.61 4.31 -13.36
N GLY A 94 -0.06 3.18 -13.20
CA GLY A 94 -0.21 2.45 -11.95
C GLY A 94 -1.67 2.22 -11.54
N VAL A 95 -1.82 1.47 -10.45
CA VAL A 95 -3.11 1.10 -9.88
C VAL A 95 -3.35 1.95 -8.63
N ALA A 96 -4.47 2.67 -8.60
CA ALA A 96 -4.88 3.45 -7.44
C ALA A 96 -5.90 2.65 -6.61
N ILE A 97 -5.62 2.57 -5.31
CA ILE A 97 -6.42 1.86 -4.34
C ILE A 97 -6.87 2.88 -3.29
N GLU A 98 -8.19 2.95 -3.08
CA GLU A 98 -8.76 3.71 -1.97
C GLU A 98 -8.85 2.80 -0.75
N PHE A 99 -8.35 3.28 0.38
CA PHE A 99 -8.39 2.57 1.65
C PHE A 99 -9.80 2.60 2.23
N ASP A 100 -10.21 1.47 2.77
CA ASP A 100 -11.32 1.40 3.69
C ASP A 100 -10.91 2.06 5.03
N ARG A 101 -11.87 2.33 5.92
CA ARG A 101 -11.63 3.10 7.16
C ARG A 101 -10.86 2.34 8.26
N LYS A 102 -10.35 1.15 7.97
CA LYS A 102 -9.69 0.27 8.94
C LYS A 102 -8.26 0.01 8.49
N TYR A 103 -7.31 0.32 9.37
CA TYR A 103 -5.90 0.02 9.18
C TYR A 103 -5.30 -0.50 10.48
N SER A 104 -4.21 -1.25 10.36
CA SER A 104 -3.41 -1.72 11.48
C SER A 104 -1.94 -1.46 11.18
N ILE A 105 -1.23 -0.97 12.19
CA ILE A 105 0.21 -0.67 12.11
C ILE A 105 0.88 -1.49 13.19
N PHE A 106 1.88 -2.28 12.81
CA PHE A 106 2.62 -3.11 13.75
C PHE A 106 4.09 -3.19 13.34
N PRO A 107 5.00 -3.25 14.31
CA PRO A 107 6.39 -3.56 14.02
C PRO A 107 6.48 -4.98 13.45
N GLU A 108 7.36 -5.17 12.48
CA GLU A 108 7.73 -6.51 12.06
C GLU A 108 8.57 -7.12 13.19
N ILE A 109 8.08 -8.22 13.78
CA ILE A 109 8.85 -8.91 14.82
C ILE A 109 9.86 -9.80 14.10
N LEU A 110 11.16 -9.57 14.33
CA LEU A 110 12.21 -10.47 13.89
C LEU A 110 11.96 -11.83 14.54
N ARG A 111 11.53 -12.82 13.76
CA ARG A 111 11.58 -14.21 14.22
C ARG A 111 13.02 -14.67 14.09
N ALA A 112 13.69 -14.92 15.22
CA ALA A 112 14.95 -15.64 15.23
C ALA A 112 14.67 -17.05 14.64
N ASN A 113 15.35 -17.36 13.53
CA ASN A 113 15.41 -18.72 12.99
C ASN A 113 16.32 -19.58 13.85
#